data_AF-A0A0D1Y8Y7-F1
#
_entry.id   AF-A0A0D1Y8Y7-F1
#
_cell.length_a   1.000
_cell.length_b   1.000
_cell.length_c   1.000
_cell.angle_alpha   90.00
_cell.angle_beta   90.00
_cell.angle_gamma   90.00
#
_symmetry.space_group_name_H-M   'P 1'
#
loop_
_entity.id
_entity.type
_entity.pdbx_description
1 polymer ?
#
loop_
_entity_poly.entity_id
_entity_poly.type
_entity_poly.pdbx_seq_one_letter_code
_entity_poly.pdbx_strand_id
1 'polypeptide(L)'
;MREDFNMLSAAEKAAEGKLQYSKALLVAYRRLIQKNLPLKMTIELQATAAFTILKLSRRIFEVGEAHLQAIISRLESDWSDVLNATQQQAGEPSFPLSFYDSEREQIEADAEAAYAGIQGMEEIKRRLGPLLPDKGAMQAQYYAEMKRLLREVKEELLHDLALDDESTQIFYR
;
A
#
# COMPACT_ATOMS: atom_id res chain seq x y z
N MET A 1 11.17 -6.39 37.18
CA MET A 1 9.73 -6.31 37.50
C MET A 1 9.59 -5.13 38.45
N ARG A 2 8.64 -4.22 38.22
CA ARG A 2 8.47 -3.02 39.04
C ARG A 2 8.04 -3.43 40.46
N GLU A 3 8.59 -2.81 41.49
CA GLU A 3 8.39 -3.22 42.90
C GLU A 3 6.93 -3.05 43.38
N ASP A 4 6.13 -2.29 42.64
CA ASP A 4 4.71 -1.99 42.88
C ASP A 4 3.73 -2.88 42.09
N PHE A 5 4.20 -3.88 41.34
CA PHE A 5 3.38 -4.69 40.43
C PHE A 5 2.16 -5.33 41.12
N ASN A 6 2.31 -5.75 42.37
CA ASN A 6 1.22 -6.37 43.14
C ASN A 6 0.11 -5.38 43.52
N MET A 7 0.41 -4.08 43.54
CA MET A 7 -0.52 -3.00 43.91
C MET A 7 -1.31 -2.41 42.74
N LEU A 8 -1.01 -2.84 41.51
CA LEU A 8 -1.72 -2.42 40.30
C LEU A 8 -3.11 -3.07 40.18
N SER A 9 -4.04 -2.35 39.55
CA SER A 9 -5.36 -2.88 39.15
C SER A 9 -5.22 -3.99 38.10
N ALA A 10 -6.27 -4.78 37.87
CA ALA A 10 -6.23 -5.87 36.89
C ALA A 10 -5.95 -5.37 35.45
N ALA A 11 -6.47 -4.21 35.08
CA ALA A 11 -6.22 -3.60 33.76
C ALA A 11 -4.76 -3.12 33.62
N GLU A 12 -4.21 -2.51 34.67
CA GLU A 12 -2.81 -2.05 34.69
C GLU A 12 -1.83 -3.23 34.69
N LYS A 13 -2.15 -4.32 35.40
CA LYS A 13 -1.38 -5.57 35.35
C LYS A 13 -1.37 -6.19 33.96
N ALA A 14 -2.51 -6.17 33.26
CA ALA A 14 -2.60 -6.66 31.88
C ALA A 14 -1.80 -5.79 30.90
N ALA A 15 -1.86 -4.45 31.06
CA ALA A 15 -1.08 -3.52 30.25
C ALA A 15 0.44 -3.65 30.49
N GLU A 16 0.85 -3.79 31.75
CA GLU A 16 2.25 -4.00 32.13
C GLU A 16 2.75 -5.36 31.62
N GLY A 17 1.93 -6.41 31.71
CA GLY A 17 2.22 -7.72 31.13
C GLY A 17 2.44 -7.62 29.62
N LYS A 18 1.52 -6.95 28.89
CA LYS A 18 1.66 -6.71 27.45
C LYS A 18 2.97 -5.97 27.13
N LEU A 19 3.28 -4.91 27.87
CA LEU A 19 4.51 -4.15 27.70
C LEU A 19 5.77 -5.01 27.95
N GLN A 20 5.75 -5.85 28.98
CA GLN A 20 6.84 -6.76 29.30
C GLN A 20 7.05 -7.79 28.19
N TYR A 21 5.98 -8.38 27.66
CA TYR A 21 6.06 -9.28 26.51
C TYR A 21 6.57 -8.58 25.25
N SER A 22 6.10 -7.36 24.96
CA SER A 22 6.61 -6.56 23.84
C SER A 22 8.12 -6.27 23.97
N LYS A 23 8.60 -5.92 25.17
CA LYS A 23 10.03 -5.72 25.45
C LYS A 23 10.83 -7.00 25.25
N ALA A 24 10.35 -8.13 25.79
CA ALA A 24 10.99 -9.43 25.65
C ALA A 24 11.06 -9.86 24.18
N LEU A 25 9.97 -9.68 23.43
CA LEU A 25 9.90 -9.97 22.00
C LEU A 25 10.90 -9.11 21.21
N LEU A 26 10.98 -7.82 21.50
CA LEU A 26 11.92 -6.91 20.84
C LEU A 26 13.38 -7.29 21.10
N VAL A 27 13.72 -7.69 22.35
CA VAL A 27 15.06 -8.18 22.69
C VAL A 27 15.36 -9.50 21.97
N ALA A 28 14.43 -10.45 21.98
CA ALA A 28 14.58 -11.72 21.28
C ALA A 28 14.76 -11.53 19.77
N TYR A 29 13.95 -10.65 19.16
CA TYR A 29 14.04 -10.29 17.75
C TYR A 29 15.39 -9.67 17.41
N ARG A 30 15.83 -8.64 18.15
CA ARG A 30 17.17 -8.03 17.95
C ARG A 30 18.28 -9.07 18.05
N ARG A 31 18.21 -9.97 19.02
CA ARG A 31 19.21 -11.04 19.19
C ARG A 31 19.19 -12.04 18.04
N LEU A 32 18.01 -12.38 17.52
CA LEU A 32 17.85 -13.24 16.33
C LEU A 32 18.49 -12.58 15.11
N ILE A 33 18.18 -11.31 14.83
CA ILE A 33 18.74 -10.55 13.70
C ILE A 33 20.26 -10.45 13.83
N GLN A 34 20.79 -10.13 15.02
CA GLN A 34 22.23 -10.04 15.24
C GLN A 34 22.95 -11.37 15.03
N LYS A 35 22.35 -12.50 15.43
CA LYS A 35 22.94 -13.84 15.27
C LYS A 35 22.81 -14.39 13.86
N ASN A 36 21.84 -13.92 13.08
CA ASN A 36 21.58 -14.38 11.72
C ASN A 36 21.95 -13.28 10.73
N LEU A 37 23.25 -13.20 10.41
CA LEU A 37 23.79 -12.20 9.50
C LEU A 37 23.07 -12.18 8.13
N PRO A 38 22.78 -13.32 7.47
CA PRO A 38 21.98 -13.33 6.25
C PRO A 38 20.61 -12.67 6.40
N LEU A 39 19.91 -12.94 7.50
CA LEU A 39 18.60 -12.34 7.77
C LEU A 39 18.71 -10.83 7.99
N LYS A 40 19.75 -10.38 8.72
CA LYS A 40 20.04 -8.95 8.89
C LYS A 40 20.26 -8.26 7.54
N MET A 41 21.14 -8.81 6.71
CA MET A 41 21.42 -8.27 5.37
C MET A 41 20.17 -8.24 4.49
N THR A 42 19.32 -9.26 4.58
CA THR A 42 18.05 -9.31 3.82
C THR A 42 17.11 -8.18 4.24
N ILE A 43 16.96 -7.93 5.54
CA ILE A 43 16.11 -6.85 6.05
C ILE A 43 16.67 -5.48 5.67
N GLU A 44 17.99 -5.30 5.77
CA GLU A 44 18.67 -4.06 5.35
C GLU A 44 18.46 -3.83 3.85
N LEU A 45 18.64 -4.85 3.00
CA LEU A 45 18.37 -4.77 1.57
C LEU A 45 16.89 -4.41 1.30
N GLN A 46 15.94 -5.03 2.01
CA GLN A 46 14.51 -4.76 1.84
C GLN A 46 14.11 -3.31 2.11
N ALA A 47 14.89 -2.59 2.91
CA ALA A 47 14.67 -1.18 3.20
C ALA A 47 15.26 -0.22 2.14
N THR A 48 16.01 -0.74 1.15
CA THR A 48 16.67 0.09 0.13
C THR A 48 15.77 0.42 -1.06
N ALA A 49 16.01 1.56 -1.69
CA ALA A 49 15.40 1.94 -2.97
C ALA A 49 15.68 0.91 -4.09
N ALA A 50 16.88 0.30 -4.10
CA ALA A 50 17.24 -0.75 -5.06
C ALA A 50 16.30 -1.98 -4.95
N PHE A 51 15.97 -2.40 -3.72
CA PHE A 51 15.01 -3.48 -3.51
C PHE A 51 13.60 -3.06 -3.91
N THR A 52 13.20 -1.82 -3.66
CA THR A 52 11.90 -1.28 -4.13
C THR A 52 11.80 -1.37 -5.65
N ILE A 53 12.82 -0.96 -6.40
CA ILE A 53 12.86 -1.09 -7.88
C ILE A 53 12.72 -2.56 -8.31
N LEU A 54 13.49 -3.47 -7.71
CA LEU A 54 13.42 -4.91 -8.00
C LEU A 54 12.04 -5.50 -7.68
N LYS A 55 11.39 -5.04 -6.62
CA LYS A 55 10.05 -5.48 -6.24
C LYS A 55 9.00 -4.96 -7.22
N LEU A 56 9.14 -3.72 -7.70
CA LEU A 56 8.21 -3.11 -8.65
C LEU A 56 8.27 -3.75 -10.02
N SER A 57 9.46 -4.07 -10.54
CA SER A 57 9.61 -4.72 -11.85
C SER A 57 8.85 -6.05 -11.93
N ARG A 58 8.72 -6.75 -10.80
CA ARG A 58 7.97 -8.02 -10.70
C ARG A 58 6.46 -7.85 -10.50
N ARG A 59 6.00 -6.65 -10.17
CA ARG A 59 4.60 -6.36 -9.77
C ARG A 59 3.97 -5.24 -10.59
N ILE A 60 4.53 -4.93 -11.75
CA ILE A 60 4.08 -3.81 -12.57
C ILE A 60 2.58 -3.91 -12.92
N PHE A 61 2.09 -5.11 -13.19
CA PHE A 61 0.68 -5.39 -13.50
C PHE A 61 -0.24 -5.39 -12.27
N GLU A 62 0.31 -5.44 -11.05
CA GLU A 62 -0.46 -5.44 -9.81
C GLU A 62 -0.54 -4.04 -9.19
N VAL A 63 0.54 -3.26 -9.28
CA VAL A 63 0.66 -1.93 -8.66
C VAL A 63 -0.12 -0.88 -9.44
N GLY A 64 -0.23 -1.06 -10.76
CA GLY A 64 -0.84 -0.08 -11.66
C GLY A 64 0.15 1.03 -12.06
N GLU A 65 -0.07 1.58 -13.25
CA GLU A 65 0.84 2.53 -13.89
C GLU A 65 1.00 3.82 -13.09
N ALA A 66 -0.10 4.45 -12.65
CA ALA A 66 -0.06 5.72 -11.91
C ALA A 66 0.80 5.62 -10.63
N HIS A 67 0.59 4.57 -9.83
CA HIS A 67 1.39 4.34 -8.62
C HIS A 67 2.86 4.03 -8.96
N LEU A 68 3.13 3.31 -10.05
CA LEU A 68 4.50 3.06 -10.50
C LEU A 68 5.20 4.36 -10.88
N GLN A 69 4.55 5.22 -11.67
CA GLN A 69 5.08 6.52 -12.06
C GLN A 69 5.36 7.40 -10.84
N ALA A 70 4.44 7.43 -9.86
CA ALA A 70 4.65 8.16 -8.61
C ALA A 70 5.88 7.66 -7.85
N ILE A 71 6.06 6.34 -7.72
CA ILE A 71 7.25 5.80 -7.05
C ILE A 71 8.53 6.12 -7.85
N ILE A 72 8.52 5.99 -9.16
CA ILE A 72 9.67 6.31 -10.02
C ILE A 72 10.04 7.79 -9.93
N SER A 73 9.07 8.69 -9.93
CA SER A 73 9.31 10.14 -9.81
C SER A 73 10.00 10.52 -8.50
N ARG A 74 9.74 9.76 -7.42
CA ARG A 74 10.34 9.94 -6.09
C ARG A 74 11.71 9.28 -5.97
N LEU A 75 12.01 8.24 -6.77
CA LEU A 75 13.29 7.54 -6.73
C LEU A 75 14.48 8.41 -7.15
N GLU A 76 14.24 9.53 -7.83
CA GLU A 76 15.30 10.47 -8.20
C GLU A 76 16.07 11.01 -6.99
N SER A 77 15.37 11.31 -5.88
CA SER A 77 16.03 11.78 -4.65
C SER A 77 16.92 10.72 -4.00
N ASP A 78 16.59 9.44 -4.23
CA ASP A 78 17.22 8.29 -3.59
C ASP A 78 18.18 7.56 -4.55
N TRP A 79 18.40 8.11 -5.76
CA TRP A 79 19.13 7.43 -6.83
C TRP A 79 20.59 7.14 -6.45
N SER A 80 21.25 8.06 -5.73
CA SER A 80 22.60 7.85 -5.23
C SER A 80 22.70 6.60 -4.35
N ASP A 81 21.67 6.31 -3.54
CA ASP A 81 21.64 5.14 -2.66
C ASP A 81 21.47 3.84 -3.45
N VAL A 82 20.72 3.88 -4.56
CA VAL A 82 20.60 2.77 -5.51
C VAL A 82 21.95 2.45 -6.15
N LEU A 83 22.69 3.47 -6.58
CA LEU A 83 24.01 3.32 -7.19
C LEU A 83 25.03 2.76 -6.21
N ASN A 84 25.05 3.28 -4.98
CA ASN A 84 25.92 2.80 -3.91
C ASN A 84 25.72 1.32 -3.60
N ALA A 85 24.50 0.80 -3.75
CA ALA A 85 24.20 -0.62 -3.57
C ALA A 85 24.73 -1.53 -4.70
N THR A 86 25.05 -0.99 -5.88
CA THR A 86 25.43 -1.76 -7.08
C THR A 86 26.93 -1.75 -7.40
N GLN A 87 27.77 -1.14 -6.54
CA GLN A 87 29.23 -1.12 -6.67
C GLN A 87 29.76 -0.67 -8.06
N GLN A 88 29.06 0.24 -8.75
CA GLN A 88 29.56 0.79 -10.01
C GLN A 88 30.52 1.96 -9.76
N GLN A 89 31.82 1.73 -9.97
CA GLN A 89 32.91 2.72 -9.91
C GLN A 89 33.14 3.49 -11.23
N ALA A 90 32.14 3.58 -12.11
CA ALA A 90 32.25 4.34 -13.35
C ALA A 90 31.25 5.50 -13.30
N GLY A 91 31.76 6.72 -13.04
CA GLY A 91 31.10 8.03 -13.09
C GLY A 91 29.63 8.06 -12.70
N GLU A 92 29.30 8.63 -11.54
CA GLU A 92 27.94 8.70 -10.96
C GLU A 92 26.85 8.98 -12.03
N PRO A 93 26.16 7.95 -12.55
CA PRO A 93 25.24 8.15 -13.64
C PRO A 93 24.04 8.94 -13.10
N SER A 94 23.71 10.06 -13.74
CA SER A 94 22.51 10.82 -13.40
C SER A 94 21.28 9.92 -13.47
N PHE A 95 20.26 10.26 -12.69
CA PHE A 95 18.98 9.56 -12.76
C PHE A 95 18.51 9.51 -14.23
N PRO A 96 18.12 8.33 -14.76
CA PRO A 96 17.93 8.13 -16.20
C PRO A 96 16.66 8.78 -16.76
N LEU A 97 15.79 9.31 -15.89
CA LEU A 97 14.54 9.95 -16.26
C LEU A 97 14.56 11.41 -15.80
N SER A 98 13.86 12.27 -16.50
CA SER A 98 13.68 13.67 -16.12
C SER A 98 12.20 14.00 -16.19
N PHE A 99 11.67 14.61 -15.13
CA PHE A 99 10.29 15.05 -15.06
C PHE A 99 10.23 16.55 -14.90
N TYR A 100 9.37 17.22 -15.66
CA TYR A 100 9.02 18.61 -15.37
C TYR A 100 8.16 18.69 -14.10
N ASP A 101 8.15 19.85 -13.44
CA ASP A 101 7.33 20.05 -12.23
C ASP A 101 5.85 19.78 -12.50
N SER A 102 5.34 20.22 -13.67
CA SER A 102 3.97 19.95 -14.11
C SER A 102 3.69 18.46 -14.32
N GLU A 103 4.68 17.68 -14.77
CA GLU A 103 4.52 16.22 -14.91
C GLU A 103 4.50 15.55 -13.54
N ARG A 104 5.31 16.01 -12.58
CA ARG A 104 5.29 15.48 -11.20
C ARG A 104 3.95 15.74 -10.53
N GLU A 105 3.41 16.95 -10.70
CA GLU A 105 2.07 17.30 -10.20
C GLU A 105 0.99 16.39 -10.80
N GLN A 106 1.04 16.16 -12.12
CA GLN A 106 0.09 15.26 -12.78
C GLN A 106 0.24 13.81 -12.31
N ILE A 107 1.47 13.31 -12.19
CA ILE A 107 1.74 11.95 -11.70
C ILE A 107 1.20 11.75 -10.29
N GLU A 108 1.36 12.74 -9.41
CA GLU A 108 0.82 12.66 -8.05
C GLU A 108 -0.71 12.67 -8.07
N ALA A 109 -1.33 13.57 -8.83
CA ALA A 109 -2.78 13.63 -8.98
C ALA A 109 -3.36 12.31 -9.53
N ASP A 110 -2.71 11.71 -10.53
CA ASP A 110 -3.12 10.44 -11.12
C ASP A 110 -2.98 9.29 -10.10
N ALA A 111 -1.92 9.29 -9.29
CA ALA A 111 -1.74 8.30 -8.23
C ALA A 111 -2.80 8.44 -7.12
N GLU A 112 -3.13 9.66 -6.71
CA GLU A 112 -4.21 9.93 -5.76
C GLU A 112 -5.57 9.49 -6.32
N ALA A 113 -5.87 9.81 -7.58
CA ALA A 113 -7.09 9.38 -8.25
C ALA A 113 -7.18 7.84 -8.36
N ALA A 114 -6.07 7.18 -8.70
CA ALA A 114 -5.99 5.72 -8.73
C ALA A 114 -6.21 5.11 -7.34
N TYR A 115 -5.64 5.71 -6.29
CA TYR A 115 -5.86 5.28 -4.91
C TYR A 115 -7.33 5.45 -4.48
N ALA A 116 -7.95 6.58 -4.82
CA ALA A 116 -9.38 6.80 -4.58
C ALA A 116 -10.24 5.75 -5.30
N GLY A 117 -9.89 5.39 -6.55
CA GLY A 117 -10.53 4.30 -7.28
C GLY A 117 -10.41 2.94 -6.58
N ILE A 118 -9.24 2.62 -6.02
CA ILE A 118 -9.04 1.41 -5.20
C ILE A 118 -9.95 1.44 -3.96
N GLN A 119 -10.00 2.55 -3.23
CA GLN A 119 -10.88 2.69 -2.06
C GLN A 119 -12.36 2.52 -2.44
N GLY A 120 -12.80 3.15 -3.54
CA GLY A 120 -14.15 2.97 -4.07
C GLY A 120 -14.45 1.52 -4.42
N MET A 121 -13.51 0.80 -5.05
CA MET A 121 -13.68 -0.61 -5.36
C MET A 121 -13.74 -1.50 -4.10
N GLU A 122 -12.92 -1.23 -3.08
CA GLU A 122 -12.99 -1.94 -1.80
C GLU A 122 -14.34 -1.71 -1.10
N GLU A 123 -14.88 -0.50 -1.17
CA GLU A 123 -16.21 -0.19 -0.66
C GLU A 123 -17.31 -0.93 -1.42
N ILE A 124 -17.23 -0.99 -2.76
CA ILE A 124 -18.14 -1.80 -3.59
C ILE A 124 -18.08 -3.28 -3.18
N LYS A 125 -16.87 -3.84 -3.05
CA LYS A 125 -16.69 -5.23 -2.61
C LYS A 125 -17.29 -5.48 -1.24
N ARG A 126 -17.10 -4.55 -0.29
CA ARG A 126 -17.65 -4.63 1.06
C ARG A 126 -19.18 -4.62 1.06
N ARG A 127 -19.81 -3.77 0.23
CA ARG A 127 -21.28 -3.70 0.11
C ARG A 127 -21.88 -4.91 -0.61
N LEU A 128 -21.22 -5.41 -1.65
CA LEU A 128 -21.65 -6.62 -2.38
C LEU A 128 -21.50 -7.89 -1.53
N GLY A 129 -20.45 -7.98 -0.71
CA GLY A 129 -20.23 -9.10 0.20
C GLY A 129 -20.28 -10.47 -0.52
N PRO A 130 -21.16 -11.40 -0.12
CA PRO A 130 -21.29 -12.72 -0.76
C PRO A 130 -21.75 -12.68 -2.23
N LEU A 131 -22.35 -11.57 -2.67
CA LEU A 131 -22.76 -11.37 -4.06
C LEU A 131 -21.61 -10.88 -4.94
N LEU A 132 -20.38 -10.77 -4.43
CA LEU A 132 -19.23 -10.47 -5.25
C LEU A 132 -18.92 -11.66 -6.18
N PRO A 133 -18.82 -11.46 -7.51
CA PRO A 133 -18.50 -12.54 -8.44
C PRO A 133 -17.11 -13.13 -8.17
N ASP A 134 -17.00 -14.46 -8.14
CA ASP A 134 -15.70 -15.12 -8.11
C ASP A 134 -15.12 -15.12 -9.54
N LYS A 135 -14.02 -14.39 -9.75
CA LYS A 135 -13.36 -14.23 -11.06
C LYS A 135 -14.31 -13.79 -12.18
N GLY A 136 -15.32 -13.00 -11.85
CA GLY A 136 -16.33 -12.53 -12.80
C GLY A 136 -17.42 -13.55 -13.14
N ALA A 137 -17.41 -14.74 -12.53
CA ALA A 137 -18.45 -15.74 -12.69
C ALA A 137 -19.47 -15.68 -11.55
N MET A 138 -20.74 -15.92 -11.88
CA MET A 138 -21.84 -15.93 -10.92
C MET A 138 -22.93 -16.90 -11.37
N GLN A 139 -23.59 -17.56 -10.41
CA GLN A 139 -24.76 -18.39 -10.71
C GLN A 139 -25.93 -17.51 -11.15
N ALA A 140 -26.67 -17.96 -12.18
CA ALA A 140 -27.76 -17.19 -12.79
C ALA A 140 -28.80 -16.68 -11.77
N GLN A 141 -29.06 -17.45 -10.70
CA GLN A 141 -30.00 -17.10 -9.63
C GLN A 141 -29.64 -15.82 -8.87
N TYR A 142 -28.35 -15.47 -8.78
CA TYR A 142 -27.87 -14.27 -8.08
C TYR A 142 -27.63 -13.08 -9.02
N TYR A 143 -27.71 -13.30 -10.34
CA TYR A 143 -27.33 -12.29 -11.34
C TYR A 143 -28.21 -11.03 -11.30
N ALA A 144 -29.52 -11.20 -11.19
CA ALA A 144 -30.46 -10.08 -11.14
C ALA A 144 -30.29 -9.27 -9.85
N GLU A 145 -30.12 -9.96 -8.72
CA GLU A 145 -29.91 -9.34 -7.42
C GLU A 145 -28.59 -8.58 -7.36
N MET A 146 -27.49 -9.18 -7.83
CA MET A 146 -26.19 -8.51 -7.95
C MET A 146 -26.32 -7.24 -8.78
N LYS A 147 -26.94 -7.31 -9.98
CA LYS A 147 -27.10 -6.13 -10.84
C LYS A 147 -27.86 -5.00 -10.17
N ARG A 148 -28.91 -5.34 -9.42
CA ARG A 148 -29.70 -4.36 -8.67
C ARG A 148 -28.82 -3.70 -7.60
N LEU A 149 -28.15 -4.49 -6.78
CA LEU A 149 -27.30 -3.99 -5.71
C LEU A 149 -26.11 -3.17 -6.23
N LEU A 150 -25.47 -3.61 -7.32
CA LEU A 150 -24.37 -2.88 -7.95
C LEU A 150 -24.84 -1.51 -8.46
N ARG A 151 -26.07 -1.40 -8.97
CA ARG A 151 -26.65 -0.12 -9.39
C ARG A 151 -26.91 0.79 -8.20
N GLU A 152 -27.50 0.26 -7.13
CA GLU A 152 -27.74 1.00 -5.88
C GLU A 152 -26.43 1.55 -5.31
N VAL A 153 -25.42 0.69 -5.15
CA VAL A 153 -24.09 1.08 -4.66
C VAL A 153 -23.43 2.12 -5.57
N LYS A 154 -23.56 1.98 -6.89
CA LYS A 154 -23.05 2.99 -7.84
C LYS A 154 -23.73 4.34 -7.62
N GLU A 155 -25.05 4.38 -7.54
CA GLU A 155 -25.81 5.62 -7.36
C GLU A 155 -25.47 6.30 -6.02
N GLU A 156 -25.34 5.53 -4.95
CA GLU A 156 -24.91 6.03 -3.64
C GLU A 156 -23.49 6.61 -3.68
N LEU A 157 -22.53 5.90 -4.31
CA LEU A 157 -21.16 6.39 -4.42
C LEU A 157 -21.04 7.64 -5.29
N LEU A 158 -21.81 7.74 -6.38
CA LEU A 158 -21.84 8.95 -7.21
C LEU A 158 -22.38 10.15 -6.40
N HIS A 159 -23.38 9.91 -5.55
CA HIS A 159 -23.91 10.95 -4.66
C HIS A 159 -22.86 11.38 -3.61
N ASP A 160 -22.19 10.43 -2.96
CA ASP A 160 -21.17 10.69 -1.94
C ASP A 160 -19.93 11.42 -2.52
N LEU A 161 -19.59 11.15 -3.78
CA LEU A 161 -18.47 11.77 -4.49
C LEU A 161 -18.80 13.17 -5.05
N ALA A 162 -20.05 13.63 -4.96
CA ALA A 162 -20.51 14.94 -5.43
C ALA A 162 -20.01 15.30 -6.85
N LEU A 163 -20.01 14.32 -7.75
CA LEU A 163 -19.56 14.49 -9.13
C LEU A 163 -20.46 15.52 -9.83
N ASP A 164 -19.84 16.45 -10.56
CA ASP A 164 -20.57 17.43 -11.36
C ASP A 164 -21.38 16.76 -12.49
N ASP A 165 -22.28 17.52 -13.12
CA ASP A 165 -23.16 17.00 -14.18
C ASP A 165 -22.37 16.38 -15.36
N GLU A 166 -21.16 16.87 -15.62
CA GLU A 166 -20.27 16.41 -16.70
C GLU A 166 -19.63 15.05 -16.37
N SER A 167 -19.11 14.92 -15.15
CA SER A 167 -18.58 13.67 -14.60
C SER A 167 -19.68 12.61 -14.48
N THR A 168 -20.89 13.02 -14.11
CA THR A 168 -22.07 12.16 -14.02
C THR A 168 -22.44 11.61 -15.41
N GLN A 169 -22.35 12.42 -16.48
CA GLN A 169 -22.65 12.01 -17.85
C GLN A 169 -21.71 10.92 -18.39
N ILE A 170 -20.43 10.94 -18.01
CA ILE A 170 -19.45 9.90 -18.39
C ILE A 170 -19.84 8.55 -17.79
N PHE A 171 -20.38 8.52 -16.58
CA PHE A 171 -20.77 7.29 -15.90
C PHE A 171 -22.09 6.67 -16.39
N TYR A 172 -22.97 7.43 -17.05
CA TYR A 172 -24.26 6.94 -17.57
C TYR A 172 -24.23 6.54 -19.05
N ARG A 173 -23.08 6.69 -19.72
CA ARG A 173 -22.85 6.24 -21.10
C ARG A 173 -22.45 4.77 -21.17
#